data_AF-A0A8R7R6W4-F1
#
_entry.id   AF-A0A8R7R6W4-F1
#
_cell.length_a   1.000
_cell.length_b   1.000
_cell.length_c   1.000
_cell.angle_alpha   90.00
_cell.angle_beta   90.00
_cell.angle_gamma   90.00
#
_symmetry.space_group_name_H-M   'P 1'
#
loop_
_entity.id
_entity.type
_entity.pdbx_description
1 polymer ?
#
loop_
_entity_poly.entity_id
_entity_poly.type
_entity_poly.pdbx_seq_one_letter_code
_entity_poly.pdbx_strand_id
1 'polypeptide(L)'
;VPITAGDKKVTLALRDDNVYLVGFKAQSGSWYEFRSAVAPGRKQPLIHGATFLECEDTYRALLGGKKSKEVKQKVSNLELGKTAAEAAVKKLAAYAHAAGGPDDATKVALARIVITVCEAVRLSSISTTLSTGWGQAATVKLDHLQPFYMQNWGDLSTAILDWRKHGP
;
A
#
# COMPACT_ATOMS: atom_id res chain seq x y z
N VAL A 1 2.58 -2.71 12.79
CA VAL A 1 2.49 -1.26 13.06
C VAL A 1 1.04 -0.84 13.22
N PRO A 2 0.59 -0.37 14.41
CA PRO A 2 -0.76 0.15 14.58
C PRO A 2 -0.91 1.54 13.93
N ILE A 3 -2.05 1.77 13.28
CA ILE A 3 -2.48 3.08 12.75
C ILE A 3 -3.90 3.37 13.20
N THR A 4 -4.19 4.65 13.50
CA THR A 4 -5.46 5.06 14.12
C THR A 4 -6.08 6.26 13.43
N ALA A 5 -7.41 6.30 13.39
CA ALA A 5 -8.20 7.43 12.93
C ALA A 5 -9.42 7.59 13.85
N GLY A 6 -9.33 8.49 14.83
CA GLY A 6 -10.30 8.57 15.93
C GLY A 6 -10.31 7.29 16.77
N ASP A 7 -11.48 6.69 16.96
CA ASP A 7 -11.69 5.42 17.67
C ASP A 7 -11.34 4.18 16.83
N LYS A 8 -11.02 4.36 15.54
CA LYS A 8 -10.71 3.25 14.63
C LYS A 8 -9.23 2.90 14.65
N LYS A 9 -8.94 1.60 14.69
CA LYS A 9 -7.58 1.07 14.72
C LYS A 9 -7.43 -0.07 13.72
N VAL A 10 -6.31 -0.03 12.99
CA VAL A 10 -5.83 -1.10 12.11
C VAL A 10 -4.40 -1.43 12.51
N THR A 11 -3.99 -2.68 12.44
CA THR A 11 -2.58 -3.06 12.63
C THR A 11 -2.02 -3.60 11.33
N LEU A 12 -1.00 -2.96 10.77
CA LEU A 12 -0.32 -3.40 9.56
C LEU A 12 0.75 -4.44 9.90
N ALA A 13 0.85 -5.49 9.08
CA ALA A 13 1.98 -6.40 9.05
C ALA A 13 2.89 -6.00 7.89
N LEU A 14 4.07 -5.49 8.19
CA LEU A 14 5.07 -5.08 7.20
C LEU A 14 6.24 -6.07 7.27
N ARG A 15 6.83 -6.43 6.13
CA ARG A 15 8.12 -7.10 6.12
C ARG A 15 9.21 -6.14 6.54
N ASP A 16 10.16 -6.61 7.32
CA ASP A 16 11.32 -5.85 7.77
C ASP A 16 12.36 -5.66 6.66
N ASP A 17 12.50 -6.62 5.76
CA ASP A 17 13.51 -6.61 4.69
C ASP A 17 13.22 -5.63 3.54
N ASN A 18 11.95 -5.39 3.21
CA ASN A 18 11.56 -4.56 2.07
C ASN A 18 10.37 -3.62 2.33
N VAL A 19 9.88 -3.57 3.57
CA VAL A 19 8.76 -2.70 3.99
C VAL A 19 7.45 -2.99 3.22
N TYR A 20 7.31 -4.15 2.56
CA TYR A 20 6.04 -4.51 1.89
C TYR A 20 4.97 -4.79 2.92
N LEU A 21 3.77 -4.28 2.67
CA LEU A 21 2.57 -4.62 3.42
C LEU A 21 2.18 -6.06 3.08
N VAL A 22 2.30 -6.96 4.05
CA VAL A 22 1.86 -8.37 3.95
C VAL A 22 0.35 -8.45 4.13
N GLY A 23 -0.19 -7.65 5.04
CA GLY A 23 -1.58 -7.73 5.45
C GLY A 23 -1.92 -6.79 6.59
N PHE A 24 -3.14 -6.89 7.10
CA PHE A 24 -3.61 -6.05 8.20
C PHE A 24 -4.55 -6.79 9.14
N LYS A 25 -4.56 -6.35 10.40
CA LYS A 25 -5.55 -6.73 11.42
C LYS A 25 -6.64 -5.67 11.45
N ALA A 26 -7.88 -6.07 11.16
CA ALA A 26 -9.03 -5.20 11.31
C ALA A 26 -9.38 -4.97 12.79
N GLN A 27 -10.32 -4.07 13.06
CA GLN A 27 -10.75 -3.77 14.42
C GLN A 27 -11.47 -4.95 15.09
N SER A 28 -12.06 -5.85 14.30
CA SER A 28 -12.61 -7.14 14.79
C SER A 28 -11.55 -8.06 15.40
N GLY A 29 -10.27 -7.78 15.18
CA GLY A 29 -9.16 -8.61 15.60
C GLY A 29 -8.76 -9.71 14.61
N SER A 30 -9.48 -9.84 13.49
CA SER A 30 -9.13 -10.77 12.41
C SER A 30 -7.96 -10.25 11.57
N TRP A 31 -7.04 -11.13 11.20
CA TRP A 31 -5.94 -10.84 10.29
C TRP A 31 -6.29 -11.19 8.85
N TYR A 32 -5.89 -10.34 7.92
CA TYR A 32 -6.07 -10.53 6.49
C TYR A 32 -4.76 -10.32 5.75
N GLU A 33 -4.43 -11.22 4.84
CA GLU A 33 -3.16 -11.25 4.12
C GLU A 33 -3.35 -11.12 2.61
N PHE A 34 -2.52 -10.30 1.95
CA PHE A 34 -2.50 -10.23 0.49
C PHE A 34 -2.06 -11.55 -0.11
N ARG A 35 -2.98 -12.14 -0.87
CA ARG A 35 -2.81 -13.33 -1.72
C ARG A 35 -4.18 -13.75 -2.22
N SER A 36 -4.24 -14.40 -3.38
CA SER A 36 -5.35 -15.28 -3.72
C SER A 36 -5.09 -16.74 -3.34
N ALA A 37 -6.10 -17.42 -2.79
CA ALA A 37 -6.04 -18.85 -2.48
C ALA A 37 -5.73 -19.73 -3.71
N VAL A 38 -6.07 -19.27 -4.91
CA VAL A 38 -5.76 -19.97 -6.17
C VAL A 38 -4.38 -19.61 -6.73
N ALA A 39 -3.66 -18.66 -6.14
CA ALA A 39 -2.33 -18.28 -6.59
C ALA A 39 -1.31 -19.39 -6.30
N PRO A 40 -0.44 -19.74 -7.28
CA PRO A 40 0.54 -20.81 -7.12
C PRO A 40 1.52 -20.53 -5.97
N GLY A 41 2.00 -21.60 -5.32
CA GLY A 41 2.96 -21.53 -4.22
C GLY A 41 2.35 -21.80 -2.85
N ARG A 42 2.70 -20.98 -1.85
CA ARG A 42 2.34 -21.17 -0.44
C ARG A 42 0.82 -21.23 -0.21
N LYS A 43 0.36 -22.32 0.41
CA LYS A 43 -1.07 -22.55 0.71
C LYS A 43 -1.52 -22.03 2.08
N GLN A 44 -0.60 -21.64 2.96
CA GLN A 44 -0.91 -21.17 4.31
C GLN A 44 -0.36 -19.77 4.54
N PRO A 45 -1.11 -18.81 5.13
CA PRO A 45 -0.68 -17.46 5.50
C PRO A 45 0.72 -17.34 6.14
N LEU A 46 1.43 -16.25 5.85
CA LEU A 46 2.64 -15.85 6.59
C LEU A 46 2.25 -15.35 7.99
N ILE A 47 1.13 -14.62 8.06
CA ILE A 47 0.55 -14.15 9.31
C ILE A 47 -0.26 -15.29 9.92
N HIS A 48 0.20 -15.81 11.07
CA HIS A 48 -0.47 -16.91 11.75
C HIS A 48 -1.96 -16.61 12.02
N GLY A 49 -2.84 -17.51 11.58
CA GLY A 49 -4.29 -17.38 11.75
C GLY A 49 -4.96 -16.33 10.84
N ALA A 50 -4.27 -15.80 9.83
CA ALA A 50 -4.88 -14.87 8.88
C ALA A 50 -5.76 -15.56 7.84
N THR A 51 -6.68 -14.79 7.27
CA THR A 51 -7.45 -15.17 6.08
C THR A 51 -6.83 -14.52 4.85
N PHE A 52 -6.73 -15.24 3.73
CA PHE A 52 -6.32 -14.60 2.47
C PHE A 52 -7.35 -13.57 2.03
N LEU A 53 -6.88 -12.42 1.57
CA LEU A 53 -7.74 -11.36 1.07
C LEU A 53 -8.42 -11.72 -0.24
N GLU A 54 -7.91 -12.70 -1.00
CA GLU A 54 -8.29 -12.91 -2.41
C GLU A 54 -7.96 -11.69 -3.27
N CYS A 55 -6.85 -11.03 -2.94
CA CYS A 55 -6.34 -9.87 -3.64
C CYS A 55 -4.82 -9.84 -3.54
N GLU A 56 -4.16 -9.54 -4.65
CA GLU A 56 -2.70 -9.35 -4.71
C GLU A 56 -2.32 -7.93 -4.25
N ASP A 57 -1.09 -7.76 -3.79
CA ASP A 57 -0.56 -6.50 -3.25
C ASP A 57 -0.12 -5.48 -4.31
N THR A 58 -0.21 -5.84 -5.59
CA THR A 58 0.20 -4.96 -6.69
C THR A 58 -0.78 -3.80 -6.91
N TYR A 59 -0.27 -2.63 -7.31
CA TYR A 59 -1.14 -1.49 -7.71
C TYR A 59 -2.11 -1.82 -8.83
N ARG A 60 -1.75 -2.76 -9.72
CA ARG A 60 -2.67 -3.25 -10.75
C ARG A 60 -3.86 -3.99 -10.15
N ALA A 61 -3.64 -4.84 -9.16
CA ALA A 61 -4.71 -5.57 -8.48
C ALA A 61 -5.59 -4.63 -7.63
N LEU A 62 -4.98 -3.59 -7.04
CA LEU A 62 -5.66 -2.66 -6.15
C LEU A 62 -6.44 -1.55 -6.88
N LEU A 63 -5.87 -0.99 -7.95
CA LEU A 63 -6.43 0.18 -8.64
C LEU A 63 -6.94 -0.15 -10.05
N GLY A 64 -6.62 -1.34 -10.55
CA GLY A 64 -6.89 -1.77 -11.93
C GLY A 64 -5.85 -1.25 -12.93
N GLY A 65 -6.15 -1.48 -14.20
CA GLY A 65 -5.36 -1.02 -15.34
C GLY A 65 -4.69 -2.16 -16.11
N LYS A 66 -4.71 -2.07 -17.45
CA LYS A 66 -4.23 -3.15 -18.33
C LYS A 66 -2.73 -3.03 -18.61
N LYS A 67 -2.24 -1.79 -18.74
CA LYS A 67 -0.84 -1.47 -19.11
C LYS A 67 -0.17 -0.67 -17.99
N SER A 68 1.16 -0.75 -17.88
CA SER A 68 1.92 -0.03 -16.84
C SER A 68 1.62 1.48 -16.83
N LYS A 69 1.50 2.12 -17.99
CA LYS A 69 1.12 3.54 -18.11
C LYS A 69 -0.22 3.86 -17.43
N GLU A 70 -1.21 2.99 -17.59
CA GLU A 70 -2.54 3.18 -17.00
C GLU A 70 -2.51 3.00 -15.48
N VAL A 71 -1.76 2.00 -14.99
CA VAL A 71 -1.56 1.78 -13.55
C VAL A 71 -0.89 3.01 -12.93
N LYS A 72 0.18 3.54 -13.54
CA LYS A 72 0.85 4.76 -13.08
C LYS A 72 -0.09 5.97 -13.04
N GLN A 73 -0.92 6.14 -14.08
CA GLN A 73 -1.91 7.21 -14.10
C GLN A 73 -2.94 7.09 -12.97
N LYS A 74 -3.40 5.87 -12.68
CA LYS A 74 -4.31 5.60 -11.57
C LYS A 74 -3.66 5.89 -10.21
N VAL A 75 -2.38 5.58 -10.05
CA VAL A 75 -1.60 5.94 -8.86
C VAL A 75 -1.46 7.47 -8.73
N SER A 76 -1.10 8.20 -9.80
CA SER A 76 -1.01 9.67 -9.75
C SER A 76 -2.35 10.36 -9.48
N ASN A 77 -3.45 9.77 -9.96
CA ASN A 77 -4.79 10.31 -9.76
C ASN A 77 -5.38 9.98 -8.38
N LEU A 78 -4.75 9.08 -7.63
CA LEU A 78 -5.21 8.69 -6.31
C LEU A 78 -5.09 9.86 -5.35
N GLU A 79 -6.21 10.25 -4.74
CA GLU A 79 -6.22 11.28 -3.71
C GLU A 79 -5.67 10.72 -2.40
N LEU A 80 -4.63 11.39 -1.91
CA LEU A 80 -3.89 11.13 -0.68
C LEU A 80 -4.07 12.29 0.30
N GLY A 81 -3.36 12.23 1.43
CA GLY A 81 -3.42 13.22 2.50
C GLY A 81 -4.19 12.72 3.72
N LYS A 82 -4.25 13.55 4.77
CA LYS A 82 -4.77 13.18 6.10
C LYS A 82 -6.18 12.61 6.03
N THR A 83 -7.12 13.32 5.41
CA THR A 83 -8.53 12.91 5.31
C THR A 83 -8.68 11.58 4.56
N ALA A 84 -7.95 11.41 3.45
CA ALA A 84 -7.99 10.18 2.66
C ALA A 84 -7.40 8.98 3.41
N ALA A 85 -6.32 9.20 4.17
CA ALA A 85 -5.71 8.18 5.02
C ALA A 85 -6.62 7.79 6.19
N GLU A 86 -7.24 8.76 6.86
CA GLU A 86 -8.22 8.48 7.93
C GLU A 86 -9.42 7.69 7.40
N ALA A 87 -9.94 8.05 6.22
CA ALA A 87 -11.01 7.30 5.56
C ALA A 87 -10.58 5.87 5.23
N ALA A 88 -9.34 5.68 4.76
CA ALA A 88 -8.78 4.36 4.52
C ALA A 88 -8.68 3.54 5.82
N VAL A 89 -8.18 4.13 6.91
CA VAL A 89 -8.12 3.46 8.23
C VAL A 89 -9.51 3.04 8.69
N LYS A 90 -10.50 3.93 8.59
CA LYS A 90 -11.89 3.62 8.97
C LYS A 90 -12.46 2.47 8.14
N LYS A 91 -12.22 2.45 6.82
CA LYS A 91 -12.67 1.36 5.92
C LYS A 91 -12.02 0.03 6.28
N LEU A 92 -10.71 0.01 6.52
CA LEU A 92 -9.97 -1.22 6.87
C LEU A 92 -10.28 -1.69 8.29
N ALA A 93 -10.53 -0.78 9.23
CA ALA A 93 -10.94 -1.13 10.59
C ALA A 93 -12.27 -1.87 10.59
N ALA A 94 -13.23 -1.42 9.78
CA ALA A 94 -14.54 -2.03 9.62
C ALA A 94 -14.56 -3.22 8.64
N TYR A 95 -13.41 -3.64 8.10
CA TYR A 95 -13.38 -4.69 7.09
C TYR A 95 -13.82 -6.04 7.67
N ALA A 96 -14.84 -6.60 7.04
CA ALA A 96 -15.28 -7.97 7.19
C ALA A 96 -15.09 -8.68 5.85
N HIS A 97 -14.50 -9.87 5.89
CA HIS A 97 -14.21 -10.62 4.67
C HIS A 97 -15.51 -11.08 4.00
N ALA A 98 -15.62 -10.83 2.70
CA ALA A 98 -16.73 -11.25 1.87
C ALA A 98 -16.26 -12.31 0.87
N ALA A 99 -17.20 -13.16 0.43
CA ALA A 99 -16.94 -14.12 -0.64
C ALA A 99 -16.48 -13.39 -1.90
N GLY A 100 -15.28 -13.72 -2.41
CA GLY A 100 -14.68 -13.08 -3.57
C GLY A 100 -13.69 -11.94 -3.27
N GLY A 101 -13.40 -11.67 -2.00
CA GLY A 101 -12.35 -10.74 -1.58
C GLY A 101 -12.82 -9.30 -1.33
N PRO A 102 -11.89 -8.32 -1.24
CA PRO A 102 -12.22 -6.93 -0.95
C PRO A 102 -12.98 -6.25 -2.09
N ASP A 103 -13.95 -5.41 -1.73
CA ASP A 103 -14.57 -4.46 -2.66
C ASP A 103 -13.56 -3.41 -3.16
N ASP A 104 -13.91 -2.70 -4.24
CA ASP A 104 -13.02 -1.70 -4.85
C ASP A 104 -12.66 -0.56 -3.88
N ALA A 105 -13.58 -0.18 -3.00
CA ALA A 105 -13.31 0.83 -1.97
C ALA A 105 -12.24 0.37 -0.97
N THR A 106 -12.25 -0.90 -0.59
CA THR A 106 -11.24 -1.51 0.28
C THR A 106 -9.90 -1.62 -0.43
N LYS A 107 -9.89 -2.02 -1.72
CA LYS A 107 -8.66 -2.05 -2.53
C LYS A 107 -8.02 -0.67 -2.67
N VAL A 108 -8.82 0.37 -2.90
CA VAL A 108 -8.37 1.77 -2.93
C VAL A 108 -7.84 2.21 -1.55
N ALA A 109 -8.52 1.83 -0.46
CA ALA A 109 -8.04 2.10 0.89
C ALA A 109 -6.67 1.44 1.17
N LEU A 110 -6.49 0.18 0.75
CA LEU A 110 -5.22 -0.53 0.83
C LEU A 110 -4.12 0.20 0.06
N ALA A 111 -4.39 0.61 -1.19
CA ALA A 111 -3.42 1.36 -2.00
C ALA A 111 -2.99 2.68 -1.32
N ARG A 112 -3.94 3.41 -0.72
CA ARG A 112 -3.65 4.64 0.04
C ARG A 112 -2.74 4.38 1.23
N ILE A 113 -2.98 3.31 2.00
CA ILE A 113 -2.14 2.93 3.13
C ILE A 113 -0.75 2.49 2.67
N VAL A 114 -0.64 1.68 1.62
CA VAL A 114 0.66 1.27 1.06
C VAL A 114 1.49 2.49 0.67
N ILE A 115 0.90 3.46 -0.03
CA ILE A 115 1.61 4.68 -0.45
C ILE A 115 1.99 5.54 0.75
N THR A 116 1.06 5.76 1.68
CA THR A 116 1.24 6.67 2.80
C THR A 116 2.24 6.14 3.84
N VAL A 117 2.35 4.82 3.97
CA VAL A 117 3.23 4.18 4.95
C VAL A 117 4.48 3.61 4.28
N CYS A 118 4.31 2.65 3.37
CA CYS A 118 5.43 1.87 2.85
C CYS A 118 6.27 2.71 1.87
N GLU A 119 5.61 3.37 0.92
CA GLU A 119 6.32 4.12 -0.12
C GLU A 119 6.93 5.43 0.40
N ALA A 120 6.25 6.08 1.36
CA ALA A 120 6.81 7.22 2.07
C ALA A 120 8.10 6.86 2.84
N VAL A 121 8.17 5.66 3.41
CA VAL A 121 9.40 5.17 4.08
C VAL A 121 10.51 4.88 3.06
N ARG A 122 10.18 4.29 1.91
CA ARG A 122 11.17 3.93 0.88
C ARG A 122 11.71 5.12 0.10
N LEU A 123 10.87 6.12 -0.15
CA LEU A 123 11.15 7.20 -1.10
C LEU A 123 10.92 8.56 -0.44
N SER A 124 12.03 9.27 -0.18
CA SER A 124 11.99 10.60 0.43
C SER A 124 11.14 11.59 -0.38
N SER A 125 11.13 11.47 -1.71
CA SER A 125 10.29 12.30 -2.57
C SER A 125 8.80 12.16 -2.24
N ILE A 126 8.31 10.94 -1.96
CA ILE A 126 6.93 10.68 -1.58
C ILE A 126 6.66 11.19 -0.16
N SER A 127 7.58 10.94 0.78
CA SER A 127 7.48 11.49 2.14
C SER A 127 7.36 13.01 2.12
N THR A 128 8.20 13.70 1.33
CA THR A 128 8.16 15.16 1.18
C THR A 128 6.80 15.61 0.64
N THR A 129 6.35 15.07 -0.50
CA THR A 129 5.04 15.42 -1.08
C THR A 129 3.90 15.24 -0.10
N LEU A 130 3.85 14.12 0.61
CA LEU A 130 2.82 13.86 1.62
C LEU A 130 2.91 14.86 2.76
N SER A 131 4.10 15.06 3.35
CA SER A 131 4.30 15.94 4.51
C SER A 131 3.96 17.40 4.22
N THR A 132 4.29 17.91 3.02
CA THR A 132 3.97 19.28 2.60
C THR A 132 2.47 19.50 2.50
N GLY A 133 1.73 18.53 1.97
CA GLY A 133 0.29 18.63 1.80
C GLY A 133 -0.53 18.14 3.00
N TRP A 134 0.09 17.53 4.01
CA TRP A 134 -0.60 16.79 5.05
C TRP A 134 -1.44 17.70 5.95
N GLY A 135 -2.77 17.61 5.84
CA GLY A 135 -3.69 18.42 6.65
C GLY A 135 -3.78 19.88 6.23
N GLN A 136 -2.98 20.31 5.24
CA GLN A 136 -3.00 21.66 4.66
C GLN A 136 -3.85 21.71 3.40
N ALA A 137 -3.76 20.67 2.56
CA ALA A 137 -4.54 20.56 1.33
C ALA A 137 -5.78 19.67 1.53
N ALA A 138 -6.84 19.95 0.77
CA ALA A 138 -8.01 19.09 0.70
C ALA A 138 -7.63 17.67 0.22
N THR A 139 -6.72 17.59 -0.75
CA THR A 139 -6.14 16.34 -1.25
C THR A 139 -4.67 16.54 -1.60
N VAL A 140 -3.89 15.47 -1.51
CA VAL A 140 -2.50 15.41 -1.99
C VAL A 140 -2.47 14.45 -3.18
N LYS A 141 -1.73 14.78 -4.24
CA LYS A 141 -1.51 13.91 -5.40
C LYS A 141 -0.02 13.72 -5.63
N LEU A 142 0.34 12.54 -6.11
CA LEU A 142 1.70 12.27 -6.53
C LEU A 142 1.94 12.92 -7.91
N ASP A 143 3.17 13.35 -8.15
CA ASP A 143 3.60 13.80 -9.47
C ASP A 143 3.67 12.64 -10.48
N HIS A 144 4.05 12.95 -11.72
CA HIS A 144 4.09 11.96 -12.81
C HIS A 144 5.32 11.03 -12.77
N LEU A 145 6.37 11.37 -12.00
CA LEU A 145 7.60 10.58 -11.85
C LEU A 145 7.55 9.66 -10.63
N GLN A 146 6.84 10.04 -9.57
CA GLN A 146 6.73 9.26 -8.34
C GLN A 146 6.21 7.82 -8.55
N PRO A 147 5.15 7.56 -9.36
CA PRO A 147 4.75 6.20 -9.68
C PRO A 147 5.84 5.41 -10.41
N PHE A 148 6.70 6.08 -11.18
CA PHE A 148 7.86 5.43 -11.79
C PHE A 148 8.87 5.02 -10.73
N TYR A 149 9.19 5.87 -9.75
CA TYR A 149 10.12 5.51 -8.68
C TYR A 149 9.63 4.33 -7.84
N MET A 150 8.34 4.30 -7.49
CA MET A 150 7.72 3.20 -6.72
C MET A 150 7.85 1.87 -7.45
N GLN A 151 7.51 1.84 -8.75
CA GLN A 151 7.57 0.61 -9.54
C GLN A 151 9.01 0.10 -9.73
N ASN A 152 9.99 1.00 -9.80
CA ASN A 152 11.38 0.66 -10.07
C ASN A 152 12.27 0.70 -8.80
N TRP A 153 11.68 0.62 -7.60
CA TRP A 153 12.43 0.73 -6.35
C TRP A 153 13.60 -0.27 -6.25
N GLY A 154 13.40 -1.50 -6.73
CA GLY A 154 14.46 -2.52 -6.76
C GLY A 154 15.61 -2.16 -7.72
N ASP A 155 15.30 -1.68 -8.91
CA ASP A 155 16.29 -1.27 -9.90
C ASP A 155 17.07 -0.03 -9.44
N LEU A 156 16.36 0.95 -8.86
CA LEU A 156 16.99 2.14 -8.26
C LEU A 156 17.91 1.77 -7.10
N SER A 157 17.48 0.85 -6.24
CA SER A 157 18.31 0.35 -5.13
C SER A 157 19.57 -0.35 -5.65
N THR A 158 19.43 -1.16 -6.69
CA THR A 158 20.56 -1.85 -7.33
C THR A 158 21.54 -0.86 -7.95
N ALA A 159 21.04 0.13 -8.70
CA ALA A 159 21.86 1.16 -9.31
C ALA A 159 22.66 1.97 -8.27
N ILE A 160 22.05 2.32 -7.13
CA ILE A 160 22.75 3.03 -6.04
C ILE A 160 23.86 2.16 -5.43
N LEU A 161 23.59 0.86 -5.23
CA LEU A 161 24.60 -0.07 -4.70
C LEU A 161 25.78 -0.25 -5.66
N ASP A 162 25.52 -0.32 -6.96
CA ASP A 162 26.58 -0.41 -7.95
C ASP A 162 27.34 0.91 -8.11
N TRP A 163 26.66 2.05 -8.04
CA TRP A 163 27.32 3.36 -7.98
C TRP A 163 28.25 3.45 -6.77
N ARG A 164 27.82 3.01 -5.59
CA ARG A 164 28.68 2.98 -4.38
C ARG A 164 29.97 2.17 -4.58
N LYS A 165 29.93 1.11 -5.39
CA LYS A 165 31.10 0.26 -5.66
C LYS A 165 32.06 0.87 -6.69
N HIS A 166 31.53 1.55 -7.70
CA HIS A 166 32.30 1.93 -8.88
C HIS A 166 32.55 3.45 -9.02
N GLY A 167 31.89 4.28 -8.21
CA GLY A 167 31.90 5.73 -8.41
C GLY A 167 30.99 6.18 -9.55
N PRO A 168 30.78 7.50 -9.71
CA PRO A 168 29.97 8.07 -10.78
C PRO A 168 30.55 7.82 -12.17
#